data_AF-A0A7X9HFX8-F1
#
_entry.id   AF-A0A7X9HFX8-F1
#
_cell.length_a   1.000
_cell.length_b   1.000
_cell.length_c   1.000
_cell.angle_alpha   90.00
_cell.angle_beta   90.00
_cell.angle_gamma   90.00
#
_symmetry.space_group_name_H-M   'P 1'
#
loop_
_entity.id
_entity.type
_entity.pdbx_description
1 polymer ?
#
loop_
_entity_poly.entity_id
_entity_poly.type
_entity_poly.pdbx_seq_one_letter_code
_entity_poly.pdbx_strand_id
1 'polypeptide(L)'
;MVTFEDAKKVAGEIVKEIQPPSIVVFGSVARDGYGNDLDLFIVVDDAFPKDEIISKVHKQLKPFYKYFAIDEFIVEQSLLLKHYKKGSPFLKAIIKEGRSIYIKNAVQEWLRQAGEELKTALYLLDGEFFKGACYHAQQAIEKSIKAILLHKGWDLEKIHNVNRLIALCNEYTVHVSLTDDEIIFIDSIYKGSYPADTGLLPLGEPDREDALRATQIASRIVEEMKKNIK
;
A
#
# COMPACT_ATOMS: atom_id res chain seq x y z
N MET A 1 -28.29 -4.85 0.82
CA MET A 1 -27.09 -4.74 -0.04
C MET A 1 -25.89 -4.69 0.88
N VAL A 2 -24.86 -5.46 0.56
CA VAL A 2 -23.60 -5.47 1.31
C VAL A 2 -22.74 -4.31 0.84
N THR A 3 -22.01 -3.67 1.76
CA THR A 3 -21.12 -2.54 1.46
C THR A 3 -19.66 -2.89 1.65
N PHE A 4 -18.76 -2.03 1.16
CA PHE A 4 -17.32 -2.15 1.42
C PHE A 4 -17.00 -2.12 2.92
N GLU A 5 -17.76 -1.36 3.72
CA GLU A 5 -17.59 -1.31 5.17
C GLU A 5 -18.00 -2.63 5.84
N ASP A 6 -19.04 -3.29 5.31
CA ASP A 6 -19.42 -4.63 5.76
C ASP A 6 -18.34 -5.66 5.39
N ALA A 7 -17.73 -5.54 4.21
CA ALA A 7 -16.60 -6.37 3.81
C ALA A 7 -15.43 -6.26 4.80
N LYS A 8 -15.10 -5.04 5.27
CA LYS A 8 -14.07 -4.82 6.30
C LYS A 8 -14.44 -5.48 7.63
N LYS A 9 -15.71 -5.39 8.06
CA LYS A 9 -16.18 -6.06 9.29
C LYS A 9 -16.04 -7.58 9.19
N VAL A 10 -16.47 -8.17 8.08
CA VAL A 10 -16.34 -9.61 7.83
C VAL A 10 -14.86 -10.02 7.84
N ALA A 11 -14.00 -9.28 7.14
CA ALA A 11 -12.56 -9.52 7.16
C ALA A 11 -11.96 -9.43 8.56
N GLY A 12 -12.41 -8.49 9.38
CA GLY A 12 -11.98 -8.35 10.77
C GLY A 12 -12.21 -9.62 11.60
N GLU A 13 -13.37 -10.28 11.46
CA GLU A 13 -13.65 -11.54 12.16
C GLU A 13 -12.77 -12.69 11.66
N ILE A 14 -12.51 -12.76 10.36
CA ILE A 14 -11.57 -13.75 9.78
C ILE A 14 -10.16 -13.53 10.32
N VAL A 15 -9.69 -12.27 10.32
CA VAL A 15 -8.33 -11.91 10.77
C VAL A 15 -8.10 -12.27 12.23
N LYS A 16 -9.09 -12.06 13.11
CA LYS A 16 -8.99 -12.43 14.54
C LYS A 16 -8.71 -13.91 14.76
N GLU A 17 -9.28 -14.78 13.92
CA GLU A 17 -9.18 -16.23 14.08
C GLU A 17 -7.97 -16.83 13.36
N ILE A 18 -7.72 -16.46 12.10
CA ILE A 18 -6.74 -17.16 11.25
C ILE A 18 -5.53 -16.31 10.83
N GLN A 19 -5.55 -14.98 11.03
CA GLN A 19 -4.46 -14.06 10.64
C GLN A 19 -3.85 -14.36 9.25
N PRO A 20 -4.67 -14.37 8.18
CA PRO A 20 -4.24 -14.82 6.87
C PRO A 20 -3.23 -13.83 6.27
N PRO A 21 -2.37 -14.21 5.31
CA PRO A 21 -1.52 -13.27 4.59
C PRO A 21 -2.26 -12.08 3.97
N SER A 22 -3.40 -12.32 3.31
CA SER A 22 -4.20 -11.23 2.73
C SER A 22 -5.67 -11.62 2.52
N ILE A 23 -6.51 -10.59 2.50
CA ILE A 23 -7.93 -10.68 2.11
C ILE A 23 -8.20 -9.57 1.09
N VAL A 24 -8.84 -9.95 -0.01
CA VAL A 24 -9.22 -9.06 -1.11
C VAL A 24 -10.72 -9.21 -1.34
N VAL A 25 -11.43 -8.09 -1.43
CA VAL A 25 -12.81 -8.09 -1.95
C VAL A 25 -12.75 -7.86 -3.47
N PHE A 26 -13.58 -8.57 -4.23
CA PHE A 26 -13.71 -8.36 -5.66
C PHE A 26 -15.19 -8.24 -6.06
N GLY A 27 -15.50 -8.21 -7.36
CA GLY A 27 -16.88 -8.12 -7.81
C GLY A 27 -17.51 -6.74 -7.61
N SER A 28 -18.84 -6.72 -7.37
CA SER A 28 -19.64 -5.49 -7.29
C SER A 28 -19.20 -4.59 -6.13
N VAL A 29 -18.99 -5.16 -4.93
CA VAL A 29 -18.54 -4.42 -3.75
C VAL A 29 -17.19 -3.73 -3.99
N ALA A 30 -16.27 -4.37 -4.70
CA ALA A 30 -14.98 -3.78 -5.04
C ALA A 30 -15.08 -2.68 -6.12
N ARG A 31 -15.97 -2.82 -7.10
CA ARG A 31 -16.12 -1.83 -8.18
C ARG A 31 -16.95 -0.62 -7.74
N ASP A 32 -18.12 -0.90 -7.20
CA ASP A 32 -19.21 0.06 -7.00
C ASP A 32 -19.36 0.48 -5.52
N GLY A 33 -18.63 -0.18 -4.60
CA GLY A 33 -18.69 0.06 -3.16
C GLY A 33 -19.83 -0.65 -2.44
N TYR A 34 -20.77 -1.23 -3.20
CA TYR A 34 -21.88 -2.03 -2.69
C TYR A 34 -22.26 -3.15 -3.67
N GLY A 35 -22.96 -4.16 -3.16
CA GLY A 35 -23.33 -5.37 -3.91
C GLY A 35 -24.53 -6.12 -3.32
N ASN A 36 -24.99 -7.15 -4.01
CA ASN A 36 -26.00 -8.07 -3.49
C ASN A 36 -25.36 -9.21 -2.66
N ASP A 37 -24.13 -9.54 -3.03
CA ASP A 37 -23.27 -10.60 -2.54
C ASP A 37 -21.88 -10.04 -2.22
N LEU A 38 -21.15 -10.76 -1.36
CA LEU A 38 -19.82 -10.42 -0.95
C LEU A 38 -18.82 -11.46 -1.46
N ASP A 39 -18.08 -11.09 -2.50
CA ASP A 39 -17.00 -11.91 -3.06
C ASP A 39 -15.68 -11.69 -2.29
N LEU A 40 -15.20 -12.72 -1.60
CA LEU A 40 -13.93 -12.67 -0.85
C LEU A 40 -12.90 -13.58 -1.47
N PHE A 41 -11.68 -13.07 -1.66
CA PHE A 41 -10.51 -13.84 -2.02
C PHE A 41 -9.52 -13.83 -0.86
N ILE A 42 -9.33 -14.99 -0.22
CA ILE A 42 -8.56 -15.16 1.01
C ILE A 42 -7.33 -15.99 0.69
N VAL A 43 -6.15 -15.40 0.87
CA VAL A 43 -4.88 -16.10 0.74
C VAL A 43 -4.46 -16.60 2.11
N VAL A 44 -4.13 -17.88 2.21
CA VAL A 44 -3.79 -18.55 3.48
C VAL A 44 -2.38 -19.12 3.44
N ASP A 45 -1.77 -19.25 4.62
CA ASP A 45 -0.44 -19.84 4.77
C ASP A 45 -0.47 -21.34 4.44
N ASP A 46 0.54 -21.83 3.70
CA ASP A 46 0.72 -23.25 3.36
C ASP A 46 1.01 -24.14 4.59
N ALA A 47 1.21 -23.55 5.77
CA ALA A 47 1.60 -24.23 7.00
C ALA A 47 0.45 -25.02 7.66
N PHE A 48 -0.80 -24.75 7.29
CA PHE A 48 -1.98 -25.37 7.91
C PHE A 48 -2.81 -26.18 6.90
N PRO A 49 -3.45 -27.29 7.32
CA PRO A 49 -4.34 -28.03 6.46
C PRO A 49 -5.50 -27.16 5.97
N LYS A 50 -5.72 -27.14 4.65
CA LYS A 50 -6.74 -26.30 4.02
C LYS A 50 -8.14 -26.51 4.61
N ASP A 51 -8.54 -27.75 4.88
CA ASP A 51 -9.86 -28.08 5.42
C ASP A 51 -10.09 -27.49 6.82
N GLU A 52 -9.04 -27.42 7.64
CA GLU A 52 -9.10 -26.79 8.96
C GLU A 52 -9.32 -25.27 8.83
N ILE A 53 -8.61 -24.63 7.89
CA ILE A 53 -8.76 -23.20 7.64
C ILE A 53 -10.16 -22.89 7.09
N ILE A 54 -10.65 -23.68 6.12
CA ILE A 54 -12.00 -23.56 5.56
C ILE A 54 -13.03 -23.64 6.70
N SER A 55 -12.91 -24.63 7.58
CA SER A 55 -13.82 -24.80 8.72
C SER A 55 -13.82 -23.57 9.64
N LYS A 56 -12.64 -23.04 9.95
CA LYS A 56 -12.49 -21.82 10.77
C LYS A 56 -13.11 -20.61 10.09
N VAL A 57 -12.83 -20.38 8.80
CA VAL A 57 -13.41 -19.27 8.03
C VAL A 57 -14.93 -19.36 7.99
N HIS A 58 -15.50 -20.51 7.62
CA HIS A 58 -16.96 -20.69 7.57
C HIS A 58 -17.62 -20.42 8.93
N LYS A 59 -16.97 -20.81 10.04
CA LYS A 59 -17.46 -20.50 11.39
C LYS A 59 -17.54 -18.99 11.64
N GLN A 60 -16.54 -18.22 11.18
CA GLN A 60 -16.54 -16.76 11.29
C GLN A 60 -17.53 -16.08 10.33
N LEU A 61 -17.81 -16.68 9.16
CA LEU A 61 -18.80 -16.17 8.21
C LEU A 61 -20.26 -16.44 8.63
N LYS A 62 -20.48 -17.49 9.45
CA LYS A 62 -21.82 -17.94 9.86
C LYS A 62 -22.76 -16.83 10.38
N PRO A 63 -22.32 -15.88 11.23
CA PRO A 63 -23.17 -14.79 11.70
C PRO A 63 -23.62 -13.81 10.62
N PHE A 64 -22.92 -13.76 9.47
CA PHE A 64 -23.15 -12.80 8.39
C PHE A 64 -24.10 -13.31 7.29
N TYR A 65 -24.20 -14.62 7.07
CA TYR A 65 -25.07 -15.20 6.03
C TYR A 65 -26.56 -14.85 6.17
N LYS A 66 -27.02 -14.40 7.35
CA LYS A 66 -28.39 -13.90 7.54
C LYS A 66 -28.63 -12.51 6.93
N TYR A 67 -27.58 -11.76 6.61
CA TYR A 67 -27.67 -10.38 6.11
C TYR A 67 -27.46 -10.29 4.60
N PHE A 68 -26.55 -11.09 4.05
CA PHE A 68 -26.20 -11.12 2.63
C PHE A 68 -25.48 -12.42 2.28
N ALA A 69 -25.47 -12.76 0.98
CA ALA A 69 -24.68 -13.88 0.46
C ALA A 69 -23.18 -13.54 0.53
N ILE A 70 -22.35 -14.56 0.79
CA ILE A 70 -20.89 -14.43 0.83
C ILE A 70 -20.33 -15.60 0.01
N ASP A 71 -19.48 -15.28 -0.95
CA ASP A 71 -18.78 -16.24 -1.80
C ASP A 71 -17.28 -16.12 -1.53
N GLU A 72 -16.75 -17.03 -0.71
CA GLU A 72 -15.33 -17.06 -0.35
C GLU A 72 -14.50 -18.01 -1.21
N PHE A 73 -13.37 -17.51 -1.71
CA PHE A 73 -12.35 -18.25 -2.42
C PHE A 73 -11.09 -18.32 -1.56
N ILE A 74 -10.81 -19.50 -1.01
CA ILE A 74 -9.65 -19.73 -0.15
C ILE A 74 -8.54 -20.45 -0.95
N VAL A 75 -7.37 -19.81 -1.04
CA VAL A 75 -6.22 -20.30 -1.79
C VAL A 75 -4.94 -20.26 -0.95
N GLU A 76 -4.16 -21.33 -1.01
CA GLU A 76 -2.83 -21.38 -0.41
C GLU A 76 -1.85 -20.50 -1.19
N GLN A 77 -0.88 -19.90 -0.51
CA GLN A 77 0.06 -18.97 -1.12
C GLN A 77 0.91 -19.63 -2.24
N SER A 78 1.37 -20.87 -2.05
CA SER A 78 2.11 -21.59 -3.09
C SER A 78 1.27 -21.87 -4.35
N LEU A 79 -0.01 -22.21 -4.16
CA LEU A 79 -0.94 -22.51 -5.24
C LEU A 79 -1.33 -21.23 -6.01
N LEU A 80 -1.51 -20.12 -5.31
CA LEU A 80 -1.71 -18.79 -5.90
C LEU A 80 -0.58 -18.45 -6.88
N LEU A 81 0.68 -18.60 -6.45
CA LEU A 81 1.84 -18.32 -7.29
C LEU A 81 1.89 -19.21 -8.53
N LYS A 82 1.54 -20.50 -8.38
CA LYS A 82 1.46 -21.46 -9.50
C LYS A 82 0.40 -21.05 -10.52
N HIS A 83 -0.79 -20.66 -10.08
CA HIS A 83 -1.86 -20.21 -10.98
C HIS A 83 -1.55 -18.87 -11.63
N TYR A 84 -0.89 -17.95 -10.92
CA TYR A 84 -0.46 -16.67 -11.47
C TYR A 84 0.53 -16.88 -12.61
N LYS A 85 1.56 -17.73 -12.40
CA LYS A 85 2.55 -18.08 -13.43
C LYS A 85 1.94 -18.76 -14.66
N LYS A 86 0.83 -19.49 -14.48
CA LYS A 86 0.07 -20.10 -15.58
C LYS A 86 -0.90 -19.13 -16.28
N GLY A 87 -0.96 -17.88 -15.84
CA GLY A 87 -1.77 -16.84 -16.48
C GLY A 87 -3.28 -16.97 -16.22
N SER A 88 -3.67 -17.51 -15.07
CA SER A 88 -5.09 -17.69 -14.68
C SER A 88 -5.93 -16.44 -14.96
N PRO A 89 -6.97 -16.51 -15.82
CA PRO A 89 -7.86 -15.39 -16.10
C PRO A 89 -8.56 -14.85 -14.85
N PHE A 90 -8.93 -15.74 -13.92
CA PHE A 90 -9.57 -15.36 -12.67
C PHE A 90 -8.65 -14.50 -11.79
N LEU A 91 -7.38 -14.89 -11.64
CA LEU A 91 -6.41 -14.10 -10.88
C LEU A 91 -6.12 -12.75 -11.56
N LYS A 92 -6.12 -12.70 -12.90
CA LYS A 92 -6.00 -11.42 -13.62
C LYS A 92 -7.18 -10.49 -13.32
N ALA A 93 -8.40 -11.02 -13.22
CA ALA A 93 -9.57 -10.24 -12.83
C ALA A 93 -9.44 -9.71 -11.40
N ILE A 94 -9.03 -10.55 -10.45
CA ILE A 94 -8.78 -10.13 -9.05
C ILE A 94 -7.70 -9.05 -8.97
N ILE A 95 -6.60 -9.17 -9.71
CA ILE A 95 -5.53 -8.16 -9.72
C ILE A 95 -6.02 -6.83 -10.32
N LYS A 96 -6.91 -6.89 -11.30
CA LYS A 96 -7.42 -5.69 -12.00
C LYS A 96 -8.50 -4.97 -11.22
N GLU A 97 -9.42 -5.71 -10.60
CA GLU A 97 -10.66 -5.16 -10.02
C GLU A 97 -10.73 -5.31 -8.50
N GLY A 98 -9.94 -6.22 -7.92
CA GLY A 98 -9.94 -6.48 -6.49
C GLY A 98 -9.41 -5.30 -5.69
N ARG A 99 -10.03 -5.07 -4.53
CA ARG A 99 -9.56 -4.14 -3.52
C ARG A 99 -9.07 -4.91 -2.31
N SER A 100 -7.81 -4.71 -1.93
CA SER A 100 -7.30 -5.32 -0.71
C SER A 100 -7.97 -4.68 0.50
N ILE A 101 -8.55 -5.51 1.36
CA ILE A 101 -9.16 -5.08 2.63
C ILE A 101 -8.28 -5.44 3.83
N TYR A 102 -7.36 -6.38 3.66
CA TYR A 102 -6.38 -6.73 4.68
C TYR A 102 -5.10 -7.28 4.05
N ILE A 103 -3.95 -6.86 4.59
CA ILE A 103 -2.63 -7.44 4.33
C ILE A 103 -1.93 -7.58 5.69
N LYS A 104 -1.43 -8.78 5.99
CA LYS A 104 -0.68 -9.04 7.22
C LYS A 104 0.59 -8.20 7.25
N ASN A 105 0.84 -7.54 8.38
CA ASN A 105 2.02 -6.70 8.60
C ASN A 105 2.22 -5.60 7.54
N ALA A 106 1.13 -5.05 7.00
CA ALA A 106 1.19 -4.05 5.94
C ALA A 106 2.08 -2.85 6.31
N VAL A 107 1.93 -2.31 7.53
CA VAL A 107 2.74 -1.17 8.02
C VAL A 107 4.24 -1.49 7.96
N GLN A 108 4.63 -2.68 8.43
CA GLN A 108 6.03 -3.13 8.43
C GLN A 108 6.55 -3.32 7.01
N GLU A 109 5.73 -3.83 6.09
CA GLU A 109 6.09 -4.00 4.69
C GLU A 109 6.28 -2.64 3.99
N TRP A 110 5.41 -1.67 4.25
CA TRP A 110 5.57 -0.29 3.75
C TRP A 110 6.85 0.37 4.28
N LEU A 111 7.16 0.19 5.57
CA LEU A 111 8.43 0.67 6.15
C LEU A 111 9.66 -0.03 5.57
N ARG A 112 9.57 -1.35 5.33
CA ARG A 112 10.64 -2.13 4.71
C ARG A 112 10.94 -1.60 3.32
N GLN A 113 9.90 -1.41 2.50
CA GLN A 113 10.05 -0.84 1.16
C GLN A 113 10.56 0.60 1.18
N ALA A 114 10.06 1.46 2.08
CA ALA A 114 10.60 2.81 2.25
C ALA A 114 12.10 2.80 2.57
N GLY A 115 12.56 1.84 3.39
CA GLY A 115 13.97 1.63 3.66
C GLY A 115 14.78 1.15 2.45
N GLU A 116 14.20 0.30 1.59
CA GLU A 116 14.83 -0.12 0.32
C GLU A 116 14.93 1.03 -0.67
N GLU A 117 13.90 1.86 -0.80
CA GLU A 117 13.93 3.08 -1.61
C GLU A 117 15.05 4.01 -1.14
N LEU A 118 15.17 4.25 0.17
CA LEU A 118 16.22 5.10 0.73
C LEU A 118 17.62 4.55 0.44
N LYS A 119 17.84 3.23 0.63
CA LYS A 119 19.11 2.59 0.29
C LYS A 119 19.44 2.71 -1.20
N THR A 120 18.44 2.56 -2.06
CA THR A 120 18.59 2.71 -3.50
C THR A 120 18.94 4.15 -3.87
N ALA A 121 18.29 5.14 -3.24
CA ALA A 121 18.58 6.55 -3.45
C ALA A 121 20.04 6.90 -3.08
N LEU A 122 20.53 6.41 -1.94
CA LEU A 122 21.91 6.61 -1.50
C LEU A 122 22.92 5.95 -2.46
N TYR A 123 22.66 4.71 -2.89
CA TYR A 123 23.50 4.02 -3.86
C TYR A 123 23.59 4.76 -5.21
N LEU A 124 22.47 5.31 -5.68
CA LEU A 124 22.44 6.10 -6.91
C LEU A 124 23.13 7.46 -6.78
N LEU A 125 23.06 8.09 -5.60
CA LEU A 125 23.81 9.32 -5.32
C LEU A 125 25.32 9.06 -5.41
N ASP A 126 25.80 7.98 -4.79
CA ASP A 126 27.22 7.58 -4.84
C ASP A 126 27.68 7.23 -6.25
N GLY A 127 26.79 6.64 -7.05
CA GLY A 127 27.02 6.32 -8.47
C GLY A 127 26.82 7.49 -9.43
N GLU A 128 26.60 8.72 -8.93
CA GLU A 128 26.37 9.93 -9.74
C GLU A 128 25.12 9.89 -10.63
N PHE A 129 24.15 9.04 -10.30
CA PHE A 129 22.84 8.95 -10.96
C PHE A 129 21.81 9.85 -10.25
N PHE A 130 22.04 11.16 -10.27
CA PHE A 130 21.31 12.15 -9.44
C PHE A 130 19.80 12.15 -9.63
N LYS A 131 19.32 12.09 -10.88
CA LYS A 131 17.88 11.98 -11.18
C LYS A 131 17.25 10.74 -10.51
N GLY A 132 17.93 9.60 -10.58
CA GLY A 132 17.49 8.37 -9.94
C GLY A 132 17.52 8.48 -8.41
N ALA A 133 18.57 9.10 -7.85
CA ALA A 133 18.67 9.35 -6.42
C ALA A 133 17.50 10.21 -5.90
N CYS A 134 17.18 11.31 -6.60
CA CYS A 134 16.03 12.16 -6.31
C CYS A 134 14.70 11.39 -6.36
N TYR A 135 14.49 10.59 -7.41
CA TYR A 135 13.28 9.78 -7.56
C TYR A 135 13.08 8.79 -6.40
N HIS A 136 14.11 8.01 -6.08
CA HIS A 136 14.03 7.03 -5.00
C HIS A 136 13.95 7.69 -3.61
N ALA A 137 14.53 8.88 -3.43
CA ALA A 137 14.34 9.67 -2.22
C ALA A 137 12.88 10.09 -2.03
N GLN A 138 12.22 10.59 -3.08
CA GLN A 138 10.79 10.92 -3.04
C GLN A 138 9.94 9.68 -2.71
N GLN A 139 10.24 8.54 -3.33
CA GLN A 139 9.52 7.29 -3.06
C GLN A 139 9.70 6.81 -1.63
N ALA A 140 10.89 6.96 -1.05
CA ALA A 140 11.15 6.63 0.34
C ALA A 140 10.28 7.48 1.29
N ILE A 141 10.19 8.80 1.03
CA ILE A 141 9.33 9.73 1.79
C ILE A 141 7.87 9.29 1.67
N GLU A 142 7.36 9.14 0.45
CA GLU A 142 5.97 8.74 0.17
C GLU A 142 5.60 7.44 0.90
N LYS A 143 6.42 6.39 0.75
CA LYS A 143 6.15 5.08 1.36
C LYS A 143 6.19 5.14 2.88
N SER A 144 7.11 5.91 3.47
CA SER A 144 7.20 6.07 4.92
C SER A 144 5.99 6.83 5.52
N ILE A 145 5.52 7.87 4.82
CA ILE A 145 4.30 8.61 5.21
C ILE A 145 3.06 7.72 5.09
N LYS A 146 2.93 6.95 4.00
CA LYS A 146 1.84 5.98 3.86
C LYS A 146 1.85 4.93 4.95
N ALA A 147 3.03 4.51 5.42
CA ALA A 147 3.15 3.57 6.53
C ALA A 147 2.55 4.11 7.84
N ILE A 148 2.83 5.37 8.20
CA ILE A 148 2.28 5.97 9.42
C ILE A 148 0.77 6.24 9.28
N LEU A 149 0.31 6.69 8.11
CA LEU A 149 -1.12 6.87 7.85
C LEU A 149 -1.88 5.55 8.00
N LEU A 150 -1.34 4.48 7.40
CA LEU A 150 -1.91 3.13 7.55
C LEU A 150 -1.92 2.67 9.01
N HIS A 151 -0.87 2.97 9.76
CA HIS A 151 -0.81 2.69 11.20
C HIS A 151 -1.88 3.46 11.99
N LYS A 152 -2.30 4.64 11.52
CA LYS A 152 -3.40 5.44 12.09
C LYS A 152 -4.79 5.06 11.57
N GLY A 153 -4.90 3.99 10.79
CA GLY A 153 -6.19 3.50 10.28
C GLY A 153 -6.67 4.18 9.01
N TRP A 154 -5.78 4.86 8.27
CA TRP A 154 -6.09 5.36 6.93
C TRP A 154 -6.20 4.21 5.92
N ASP A 155 -7.20 4.30 5.04
CA ASP A 155 -7.35 3.40 3.91
C ASP A 155 -6.38 3.79 2.79
N LEU A 156 -5.59 2.84 2.32
CA LEU A 156 -4.58 3.09 1.30
C LEU A 156 -5.21 3.60 -0.03
N GLU A 157 -4.93 4.85 -0.38
CA GLU A 157 -5.24 5.41 -1.70
C GLU A 157 -4.01 5.54 -2.60
N LYS A 158 -4.23 5.53 -3.92
CA LYS A 158 -3.19 5.82 -4.93
C LYS A 158 -2.95 7.33 -5.02
N ILE A 159 -2.15 7.85 -4.10
CA ILE A 159 -1.72 9.26 -4.05
C ILE A 159 -0.20 9.31 -4.21
N HIS A 160 0.30 10.17 -5.10
CA HIS A 160 1.75 10.32 -5.38
C HIS A 160 2.27 11.74 -5.09
N ASN A 161 1.44 12.59 -4.48
CA ASN A 161 1.78 13.97 -4.17
C ASN A 161 2.03 14.11 -2.67
N VAL A 162 3.21 14.57 -2.29
CA VAL A 162 3.62 14.70 -0.88
C VAL A 162 2.75 15.74 -0.18
N ASN A 163 2.45 16.87 -0.82
CA ASN A 163 1.59 17.89 -0.21
C ASN A 163 0.21 17.32 0.20
N ARG A 164 -0.42 16.51 -0.67
CA ARG A 164 -1.68 15.83 -0.35
C ARG A 164 -1.52 14.82 0.78
N LEU A 165 -0.40 14.10 0.86
CA LEU A 165 -0.13 13.19 1.97
C LEU A 165 0.06 13.92 3.29
N ILE A 166 0.66 15.11 3.30
CA ILE A 166 0.82 15.94 4.50
C ILE A 166 -0.53 16.46 4.99
N ALA A 167 -1.42 16.87 4.09
CA ALA A 167 -2.79 17.22 4.45
C ALA A 167 -3.51 16.05 5.15
N LEU A 168 -3.38 14.84 4.62
CA LEU A 168 -3.91 13.62 5.26
C LEU A 168 -3.24 13.36 6.60
N CYS A 169 -1.92 13.54 6.73
CA CYS A 169 -1.25 13.40 8.03
C CYS A 169 -1.87 14.30 9.10
N ASN A 170 -2.19 15.55 8.76
CA ASN A 170 -2.84 16.47 9.69
C ASN A 170 -4.23 15.98 10.12
N GLU A 171 -5.04 15.45 9.19
CA GLU A 171 -6.36 14.86 9.49
C GLU A 171 -6.23 13.67 10.47
N TYR A 172 -5.18 12.87 10.34
CA TYR A 172 -4.88 11.72 11.19
C TYR A 172 -4.02 12.07 12.43
N THR A 173 -3.84 13.36 12.75
CA THR A 173 -3.03 13.84 13.88
C THR A 173 -1.60 13.29 13.87
N VAL A 174 -1.00 13.23 12.67
CA VAL A 174 0.39 12.85 12.43
C VAL A 174 1.17 14.10 12.08
N HIS A 175 2.20 14.40 12.87
CA HIS A 175 3.18 15.41 12.53
C HIS A 175 4.27 14.80 11.64
N VAL A 176 4.69 15.54 10.61
CA VAL A 176 5.81 15.20 9.73
C VAL A 176 6.74 16.42 9.65
N SER A 177 8.03 16.24 9.93
CA SER A 177 9.02 17.32 9.95
C SER A 177 9.49 17.75 8.55
N LEU A 178 8.54 18.16 7.70
CA LEU A 178 8.78 18.76 6.38
C LEU A 178 8.36 20.23 6.38
N THR A 179 9.22 21.09 5.83
CA THR A 179 8.90 22.49 5.55
C THR A 179 8.18 22.63 4.21
N ASP A 180 7.45 23.74 4.01
CA ASP A 180 6.76 24.01 2.73
C ASP A 180 7.74 24.01 1.54
N ASP A 181 8.94 24.56 1.71
CA ASP A 181 9.99 24.58 0.68
C ASP A 181 10.49 23.16 0.35
N GLU A 182 10.62 22.28 1.34
CA GLU A 182 10.99 20.88 1.12
C GLU A 182 9.88 20.11 0.42
N ILE A 183 8.60 20.37 0.75
CA ILE A 183 7.45 19.76 0.07
C ILE A 183 7.44 20.16 -1.42
N ILE A 184 7.57 21.46 -1.71
CA ILE A 184 7.62 21.98 -3.08
C ILE A 184 8.80 21.36 -3.85
N PHE A 185 9.97 21.30 -3.23
CA PHE A 185 11.16 20.69 -3.82
C PHE A 185 10.92 19.21 -4.14
N ILE A 186 10.45 18.40 -3.20
CA ILE A 186 10.24 16.96 -3.41
C ILE A 186 9.14 16.69 -4.45
N ASP A 187 8.03 17.42 -4.44
CA ASP A 187 6.97 17.27 -5.45
C ASP A 187 7.42 17.72 -6.85
N SER A 188 8.42 18.61 -6.93
CA SER A 188 8.99 19.05 -8.22
C SER A 188 9.80 17.94 -8.91
N ILE A 189 10.45 17.05 -8.15
CA ILE A 189 11.23 15.91 -8.67
C ILE A 189 10.36 14.99 -9.53
N TYR A 190 9.11 14.76 -9.10
CA TYR A 190 8.16 13.93 -9.83
C TYR A 190 7.82 14.53 -11.21
N LYS A 191 7.67 15.87 -11.27
CA LYS A 191 7.35 16.59 -12.51
C LYS A 191 8.54 16.67 -13.47
N GLY A 192 9.79 16.72 -12.97
CA GLY A 192 10.98 16.67 -13.82
C GLY A 192 11.25 15.35 -14.55
N SER A 193 10.40 14.33 -14.36
CA SER A 193 10.62 12.97 -14.89
C SER A 193 10.11 12.76 -16.33
N TYR A 194 9.24 13.63 -16.86
CA TYR A 194 8.80 13.58 -18.25
C TYR A 194 9.34 14.77 -19.06
N PRO A 195 9.79 14.56 -20.32
CA PRO A 195 10.24 15.65 -21.20
C PRO A 195 9.18 16.74 -21.45
N ALA A 196 7.90 16.40 -21.28
CA ALA A 196 6.77 17.34 -21.41
C ALA A 196 6.42 18.07 -20.10
N ASP A 197 6.88 17.55 -18.95
CA ASP A 197 6.59 18.07 -17.61
C ASP A 197 7.72 18.95 -17.06
N THR A 198 8.66 19.40 -17.91
CA THR A 198 9.65 20.45 -17.61
C THR A 198 9.03 21.79 -17.16
N GLY A 199 7.70 21.86 -17.01
CA GLY A 199 6.99 22.95 -16.37
C GLY A 199 7.12 24.29 -17.09
N LEU A 200 6.67 25.35 -16.42
CA LEU A 200 6.84 26.74 -16.87
C LEU A 200 8.32 27.20 -16.84
N LEU A 201 9.19 26.49 -16.11
CA LEU A 201 10.59 26.86 -15.88
C LEU A 201 11.50 25.65 -16.18
N PRO A 202 12.40 25.73 -17.17
CA PRO A 202 13.33 24.66 -17.48
C PRO A 202 14.45 24.62 -16.42
N LEU A 203 14.19 23.95 -15.30
CA LEU A 203 15.14 23.84 -14.18
C LEU A 203 16.32 22.89 -14.48
N GLY A 204 16.29 22.18 -15.61
CA GLY A 204 17.32 21.20 -15.96
C GLY A 204 17.12 19.84 -15.28
N GLU A 205 18.07 18.93 -15.48
CA GLU A 205 18.09 17.67 -14.72
C GLU A 205 18.65 17.91 -13.31
N PRO A 206 18.17 17.18 -12.29
CA PRO A 206 18.70 17.30 -10.93
C PRO A 206 20.21 17.08 -10.88
N ASP A 207 20.91 17.92 -10.13
CA ASP A 207 22.34 17.81 -9.94
C ASP A 207 22.70 17.07 -8.64
N ARG A 208 23.99 17.07 -8.30
CA ARG A 208 24.49 16.43 -7.08
C ARG A 208 23.95 17.11 -5.80
N GLU A 209 23.78 18.43 -5.82
CA GLU A 209 23.24 19.18 -4.67
C GLU A 209 21.78 18.83 -4.44
N ASP A 210 20.98 18.76 -5.52
CA ASP A 210 19.59 18.31 -5.46
C ASP A 210 19.48 16.89 -4.89
N ALA A 211 20.28 15.95 -5.42
CA ALA A 211 20.29 14.57 -4.96
C ALA A 211 20.72 14.43 -3.50
N LEU A 212 21.72 15.19 -3.08
CA LEU A 212 22.16 15.23 -1.69
C LEU A 212 21.05 15.77 -0.78
N ARG A 213 20.41 16.88 -1.17
CA ARG A 213 19.29 17.47 -0.44
C ARG A 213 18.12 16.49 -0.32
N ALA A 214 17.72 15.85 -1.42
CA ALA A 214 16.61 14.90 -1.45
C ALA A 214 16.86 13.68 -0.54
N THR A 215 18.06 13.09 -0.61
CA THR A 215 18.43 11.93 0.22
C THR A 215 18.56 12.27 1.71
N GLN A 216 18.99 13.49 2.06
CA GLN A 216 19.01 13.97 3.44
C GLN A 216 17.60 14.13 4.01
N ILE A 217 16.69 14.75 3.24
CA ILE A 217 15.27 14.87 3.62
C ILE A 217 14.67 13.47 3.80
N ALA A 218 14.85 12.58 2.82
CA ALA A 218 14.33 11.22 2.88
C ALA A 218 14.86 10.44 4.10
N SER A 219 16.15 10.55 4.40
CA SER A 219 16.74 9.92 5.60
C SER A 219 16.09 10.40 6.89
N ARG A 220 15.87 11.71 7.00
CA ARG A 220 15.24 12.33 8.18
C ARG A 220 13.80 11.85 8.36
N ILE A 221 12.99 11.91 7.30
CA ILE A 221 11.57 11.55 7.36
C ILE A 221 11.37 10.05 7.55
N VAL A 222 12.13 9.20 6.85
CA VAL A 222 12.04 7.75 7.03
C VAL A 222 12.34 7.35 8.47
N GLU A 223 13.37 7.95 9.10
CA GLU A 223 13.69 7.67 10.50
C GLU A 223 12.67 8.26 11.48
N GLU A 224 12.10 9.43 11.21
CA GLU A 224 10.99 10.00 11.98
C GLU A 224 9.77 9.06 11.96
N MET A 225 9.32 8.65 10.77
CA MET A 225 8.13 7.79 10.62
C MET A 225 8.33 6.43 11.28
N LYS A 226 9.53 5.82 11.15
CA LYS A 226 9.85 4.58 11.85
C LYS A 226 9.78 4.71 13.37
N LYS A 227 10.18 5.85 13.94
CA LYS A 227 10.10 6.08 15.40
C LYS A 227 8.65 6.26 15.86
N ASN A 228 7.82 6.91 15.06
CA ASN A 228 6.41 7.19 15.38
C ASN A 228 5.49 5.95 15.28
N ILE A 229 5.94 4.86 14.67
CA ILE A 229 5.20 3.59 14.52
C ILE A 229 5.55 2.59 15.65
N LYS A 230 6.59 2.87 16.45
CA LYS A 230 7.01 1.99 17.55
C LYS A 230 6.12 2.09 18.78
#